data_AF-A0A2A9LC48-F1
#
_entry.id   AF-A0A2A9LC48-F1
#
_cell.length_a   1.000
_cell.length_b   1.000
_cell.length_c   1.000
_cell.angle_alpha   90.00
_cell.angle_beta   90.00
_cell.angle_gamma   90.00
#
_symmetry.space_group_name_H-M   'P 1'
#
loop_
_entity.id
_entity.type
_entity.pdbx_description
1 polymer ?
#
loop_
_entity_poly.entity_id
_entity_poly.type
_entity_poly.pdbx_seq_one_letter_code
_entity_poly.pdbx_strand_id
1 'polypeptide(L)'
;MIQIQQPGWHKEDIKAAIRKRGTTMNALARDRGLPASTIRNALSRPVFSGEVAIAEFLGVAAHELWPDRWTPDGRRIRPRYAHKYIGETLSENANAAA
;
A
#
# COMPACT_ATOMS: atom_id res chain seq x y z
N MET A 1 17.70 -16.80 -9.27
CA MET A 1 17.79 -15.68 -8.31
C MET A 1 16.43 -15.50 -7.67
N ILE A 2 16.31 -15.66 -6.35
CA ILE A 2 15.06 -15.43 -5.63
C ILE A 2 14.88 -13.91 -5.54
N GLN A 3 13.86 -13.36 -6.19
CA GLN A 3 13.51 -11.94 -6.07
C GLN A 3 12.97 -11.73 -4.65
N ILE A 4 13.81 -11.22 -3.76
CA ILE A 4 13.41 -10.82 -2.41
C ILE A 4 12.58 -9.55 -2.60
N GLN A 5 11.25 -9.68 -2.55
CA GLN A 5 10.34 -8.55 -2.56
C GLN A 5 10.75 -7.62 -1.41
N GLN A 6 11.12 -6.37 -1.74
CA GLN A 6 11.57 -5.41 -0.73
C GLN A 6 10.54 -5.34 0.40
N PRO A 7 10.94 -5.45 1.67
CA PRO A 7 9.98 -5.31 2.76
C PRO A 7 9.36 -3.91 2.66
N GLY A 8 8.03 -3.83 2.71
CA GLY A 8 7.33 -2.56 2.72
C GLY A 8 7.80 -1.64 3.85
N TRP A 9 7.34 -0.39 3.82
CA TRP A 9 7.74 0.59 4.83
C TRP A 9 7.41 0.12 6.24
N HIS A 10 8.32 0.39 7.17
CA HIS A 10 8.02 0.13 8.57
C HIS A 10 6.91 1.06 9.05
N LYS A 11 6.02 0.56 9.92
CA LYS A 11 4.87 1.33 10.45
C LYS A 11 5.25 2.68 11.05
N GLU A 12 6.43 2.77 11.68
CA GLU A 12 6.91 4.02 12.27
C GLU A 12 7.50 4.97 11.21
N ASP A 13 8.01 4.47 10.08
CA ASP A 13 8.45 5.32 8.97
C ASP A 13 7.27 5.99 8.28
N ILE A 14 6.17 5.25 8.09
CA ILE A 14 4.90 5.81 7.58
C ILE A 14 4.39 6.90 8.53
N LYS A 15 4.38 6.63 9.84
CA LYS A 15 4.01 7.62 10.87
C LYS A 15 4.92 8.83 10.85
N ALA A 16 6.24 8.61 10.74
CA ALA A 16 7.23 9.68 10.72
C ALA A 16 7.04 10.53 9.46
N ALA A 17 6.83 9.94 8.29
CA ALA A 17 6.55 10.64 7.05
C ALA A 17 5.27 11.48 7.14
N ILE A 18 4.19 10.96 7.75
CA ILE A 18 2.97 11.72 7.99
C ILE A 18 3.25 12.95 8.87
N ARG A 19 4.01 12.76 9.97
CA ARG A 19 4.37 13.85 10.89
C ARG A 19 5.32 14.87 10.27
N LYS A 20 6.26 14.44 9.44
CA LYS A 20 7.18 15.31 8.70
C LYS A 20 6.45 16.22 7.71
N ARG A 21 5.27 15.83 7.23
CA ARG A 21 4.34 16.68 6.46
C ARG A 21 3.48 17.62 7.32
N GLY A 22 3.77 17.73 8.62
CA GLY A 22 3.08 18.64 9.54
C GLY A 22 1.68 18.18 9.96
N THR A 23 1.28 16.94 9.67
CA THR A 23 -0.06 16.41 9.95
C THR A 23 -0.01 15.27 10.96
N THR A 24 -1.14 15.02 11.63
CA THR A 24 -1.33 13.84 12.49
C THR A 24 -2.25 12.84 11.82
N MET A 25 -2.16 11.55 12.17
CA MET A 25 -3.08 10.53 11.65
C MET A 25 -4.56 10.87 11.92
N ASN A 26 -4.87 11.51 13.05
CA ASN A 26 -6.23 11.93 13.38
C ASN A 26 -6.68 13.11 12.51
N ALA A 27 -5.80 14.06 12.23
CA ALA A 27 -6.10 15.16 11.31
C ALA A 27 -6.31 14.63 9.88
N LEU A 28 -5.44 13.73 9.42
CA LEU A 28 -5.61 13.04 8.13
C LEU A 28 -6.95 12.28 8.05
N ALA A 29 -7.33 11.58 9.12
CA ALA A 29 -8.60 10.87 9.17
C ALA A 29 -9.79 11.83 9.02
N ARG A 30 -9.76 12.98 9.71
CA ARG A 30 -10.82 14.01 9.60
C ARG A 30 -10.89 14.63 8.22
N ASP A 31 -9.75 14.97 7.63
CA ASP A 31 -9.65 15.50 6.26
C ASP A 31 -10.32 14.57 5.23
N ARG A 32 -10.15 13.26 5.42
CA ARG A 32 -10.74 12.23 4.55
C ARG A 32 -12.11 11.73 4.98
N GLY A 33 -12.72 12.30 6.03
CA GLY A 33 -14.02 11.85 6.57
C GLY A 33 -14.01 10.40 7.09
N LEU A 34 -12.85 9.88 7.49
CA LEU A 34 -12.67 8.52 7.97
C LEU A 34 -12.55 8.47 9.51
N PRO A 35 -12.95 7.35 10.15
CA PRO A 35 -12.62 7.11 11.55
C PRO A 35 -11.09 7.07 11.74
N ALA A 36 -10.58 7.70 12.81
CA ALA A 36 -9.15 7.67 13.14
C ALA A 36 -8.61 6.23 13.32
N SER A 37 -9.48 5.32 13.80
CA SER A 37 -9.16 3.90 13.91
C SER A 37 -8.86 3.27 12.54
N THR A 38 -9.47 3.72 11.45
CA THR A 38 -9.22 3.23 10.08
C THR A 38 -7.78 3.50 9.66
N ILE A 39 -7.30 4.74 9.83
CA ILE A 39 -5.91 5.13 9.51
C ILE A 39 -4.92 4.40 10.42
N ARG A 40 -5.21 4.32 11.73
CA ARG A 40 -4.33 3.60 12.68
C ARG A 40 -4.23 2.12 12.36
N ASN A 41 -5.34 1.50 11.99
CA ASN A 41 -5.41 0.08 11.68
C ASN A 41 -4.71 -0.26 10.35
N ALA A 42 -4.70 0.64 9.37
CA ALA A 42 -4.00 0.44 8.10
C ALA A 42 -2.51 0.13 8.29
N LEU A 43 -1.87 0.67 9.34
CA LEU A 43 -0.46 0.39 9.65
C LEU A 43 -0.19 -1.08 10.03
N SER A 44 -1.16 -1.77 10.64
CA SER A 44 -0.96 -3.13 11.16
C SER A 44 -1.75 -4.20 10.41
N ARG A 45 -2.89 -3.85 9.81
CA ARG A 45 -3.76 -4.79 9.10
C ARG A 45 -4.29 -4.21 7.79
N PRO A 46 -4.64 -5.05 6.80
CA PRO A 46 -5.11 -4.60 5.50
C PRO A 46 -6.43 -3.81 5.58
N VAL A 47 -6.39 -2.49 5.38
CA VAL A 47 -7.57 -1.60 5.42
C VAL A 47 -7.56 -0.69 4.20
N PHE A 48 -8.40 -0.99 3.21
CA PHE A 48 -8.38 -0.32 1.91
C PHE A 48 -8.47 1.21 2.00
N SER A 49 -9.51 1.74 2.64
CA SER A 49 -9.71 3.19 2.72
C SER A 49 -8.59 3.91 3.48
N GLY A 50 -8.02 3.26 4.50
CA GLY A 50 -6.91 3.84 5.26
C GLY A 50 -5.57 3.79 4.50
N GLU A 51 -5.30 2.70 3.80
CA GLU A 51 -4.09 2.55 2.97
C GLU A 51 -4.09 3.54 1.81
N VAL A 52 -5.21 3.67 1.10
CA VAL A 52 -5.38 4.65 0.00
C VAL A 52 -5.22 6.08 0.53
N ALA A 53 -5.87 6.42 1.64
CA ALA A 53 -5.74 7.75 2.24
C ALA A 53 -4.30 8.10 2.63
N ILE A 54 -3.54 7.14 3.19
CA ILE A 54 -2.13 7.34 3.53
C ILE A 54 -1.26 7.45 2.28
N ALA A 55 -1.45 6.57 1.31
CA ALA A 55 -0.71 6.55 0.05
C ALA A 55 -0.86 7.88 -0.71
N GLU A 56 -2.09 8.33 -0.88
CA GLU A 56 -2.40 9.62 -1.50
C GLU A 56 -1.84 10.79 -0.70
N PHE A 57 -1.97 10.78 0.64
CA PHE A 57 -1.41 11.83 1.48
C PHE A 57 0.12 11.90 1.39
N LEU A 58 0.80 10.77 1.25
CA LEU A 58 2.24 10.69 1.07
C LEU A 58 2.67 10.86 -0.40
N GLY A 59 1.76 10.83 -1.36
CA GLY A 59 2.10 10.82 -2.79
C GLY A 59 2.99 9.62 -3.17
N VAL A 60 2.85 8.51 -2.45
CA VAL A 60 3.62 7.27 -2.63
C VAL A 60 2.64 6.18 -3.03
N ALA A 61 2.99 5.33 -3.98
CA ALA A 61 2.12 4.24 -4.39
C ALA A 61 1.88 3.24 -3.24
N ALA A 62 0.66 2.72 -3.12
CA ALA A 62 0.31 1.82 -2.01
C ALA A 62 1.15 0.53 -2.00
N HIS A 63 1.66 0.09 -3.16
CA HIS A 63 2.55 -1.08 -3.27
C HIS A 63 3.97 -0.81 -2.76
N GLU A 64 4.44 0.44 -2.75
CA GLU A 64 5.74 0.78 -2.12
C GLU A 64 5.63 0.76 -0.59
N LEU A 65 4.49 1.21 -0.05
CA LEU A 65 4.21 1.17 1.38
C LEU A 65 3.93 -0.27 1.86
N TRP A 66 3.15 -1.04 1.09
CA TRP A 66 2.70 -2.39 1.43
C TRP A 66 2.74 -3.33 0.21
N PRO A 67 3.93 -3.84 -0.17
CA PRO A 67 4.11 -4.68 -1.36
C PRO A 67 3.36 -6.01 -1.26
N ASP A 68 3.16 -6.54 -0.04
CA ASP A 68 2.39 -7.77 0.18
C ASP A 68 0.86 -7.56 0.06
N ARG A 69 0.39 -6.30 0.02
CA ARG A 69 -1.04 -5.95 0.01
C ARG A 69 -1.49 -5.37 -1.31
N TRP A 70 -0.59 -4.83 -2.11
CA TRP A 70 -0.89 -4.14 -3.36
C TRP A 70 0.04 -4.58 -4.48
N THR A 71 -0.53 -4.73 -5.67
CA THR A 71 0.22 -4.92 -6.91
C THR A 71 0.75 -3.58 -7.43
N PRO A 72 1.82 -3.59 -8.26
CA PRO A 72 2.31 -2.39 -8.95
C PRO A 72 1.21 -1.62 -9.70
N ASP A 73 0.24 -2.35 -10.28
CA ASP A 73 -0.92 -1.79 -11.02
C ASP A 73 -1.98 -1.13 -10.13
N GLY A 74 -1.71 -0.99 -8.83
CA GLY A 74 -2.64 -0.38 -7.89
C GLY A 74 -3.84 -1.28 -7.53
N ARG A 75 -3.80 -2.58 -7.82
CA ARG A 75 -4.83 -3.53 -7.40
C ARG A 75 -4.47 -4.13 -6.04
N ARG A 76 -5.45 -4.19 -5.12
CA ARG A 76 -5.26 -4.84 -3.82
C ARG A 76 -5.21 -6.37 -3.95
N ILE A 77 -4.17 -6.97 -3.40
CA ILE A 77 -4.03 -8.43 -3.32
C ILE A 77 -5.05 -8.95 -2.32
N ARG A 78 -6.02 -9.74 -2.82
CA ARG A 78 -6.98 -10.46 -1.97
C ARG A 78 -6.38 -11.84 -1.68
N PRO A 79 -6.04 -12.20 -0.43
CA PRO A 79 -5.39 -13.49 -0.15
C PRO A 79 -6.15 -14.70 -0.71
N ARG A 80 -7.50 -14.66 -0.63
CA ARG A 80 -8.37 -15.71 -1.19
C ARG A 80 -8.26 -15.88 -2.72
N TYR A 81 -7.80 -14.84 -3.42
CA TYR A 81 -7.66 -14.79 -4.87
C TYR A 81 -6.22 -14.48 -5.31
N ALA A 82 -5.22 -14.74 -4.45
CA ALA A 82 -3.82 -14.36 -4.72
C ALA A 82 -3.28 -14.92 -6.06
N HIS A 83 -3.69 -16.15 -6.42
CA HIS A 83 -3.34 -16.79 -7.68
C HIS A 83 -3.73 -15.99 -8.93
N LYS A 84 -4.75 -15.10 -8.86
CA LYS A 84 -5.18 -14.27 -10.00
C LYS A 84 -4.20 -13.14 -10.33
N TYR A 85 -3.32 -12.77 -9.40
CA TYR A 85 -2.41 -11.63 -9.55
C TYR A 85 -0.96 -12.04 -9.86
N ILE A 86 -0.60 -13.31 -9.64
CA ILE A 86 0.76 -13.85 -9.87
C ILE A 86 0.93 -14.33 -11.33
N GLY A 87 -0.16 -14.63 -12.04
CA GLY A 87 -0.10 -15.15 -13.41
C GLY A 87 0.06 -14.11 -14.51
N GLU A 88 -0.24 -12.83 -14.25
CA GLU A 88 -0.29 -11.78 -15.29
C GLU A 88 1.12 -11.23 -15.62
N THR A 89 2.01 -11.15 -14.61
CA THR A 89 3.40 -10.68 -14.73
C THR A 89 4.33 -11.59 -15.55
N LEU A 90 3.94 -12.83 -15.87
CA LEU A 90 4.70 -13.70 -16.76
C LEU A 90 4.31 -13.54 -18.24
N SER A 91 3.09 -13.07 -18.54
CA SER A 91 2.61 -12.96 -19.92
C SER A 91 3.02 -11.65 -20.61
N GLU A 92 3.05 -10.53 -19.88
CA GLU A 92 3.48 -9.23 -20.44
C GLU A 92 4.97 -9.21 -20.76
N ASN A 93 5.80 -9.85 -19.93
CA ASN A 93 7.25 -9.96 -20.17
C ASN A 93 7.61 -10.87 -21.35
N ALA A 94 6.73 -11.81 -21.73
CA ALA A 94 6.93 -12.66 -22.91
C ALA A 94 6.61 -11.92 -24.22
N ASN A 95 5.73 -10.92 -24.19
CA ASN A 95 5.31 -10.16 -25.38
C ASN A 95 6.11 -8.86 -25.59
N ALA A 96 6.83 -8.38 -24.57
CA ALA A 96 7.72 -7.21 -24.71
C ALA A 96 9.15 -7.57 -25.19
N ALA A 97 9.48 -8.86 -25.26
CA ALA A 97 10.77 -9.38 -25.71
C ALA A 97 10.74 -10.03 -27.11
N ALA A 98 9.63 -9.85 -27.85
CA ALA A 98 9.45 -10.26 -29.25
C ALA A 98 9.30 -9.02 -30.13
#